data_AF-A0A942VAH1-F1
#
_entry.id   AF-A0A942VAH1-F1
#
_cell.length_a   1.000
_cell.length_b   1.000
_cell.length_c   1.000
_cell.angle_alpha   90.00
_cell.angle_beta   90.00
_cell.angle_gamma   90.00
#
_symmetry.space_group_name_H-M   'P 1'
#
loop_
_entity.id
_entity.type
_entity.pdbx_description
1 polymer ?
#
loop_
_entity_poly.entity_id
_entity_poly.type
_entity_poly.pdbx_seq_one_letter_code
_entity_poly.pdbx_strand_id
1 'polypeptide(L)'
;MYREPNRRLIGIFLVTGILVFAVVMTMFIRQKFFGGSGNMLVMYFDESIKGLNVGSSVVFKGVEIGKVAKIDLIADANNLDFSIPVYAKMEDYQGIHTRERPEDDKREILDALIKKGLRARLTAQNYLTGQLVIELEMLPDTPIELRYRGHDKDVLEIPTVLSPMGEISKGIQNIPIRESVEKFNRFFDEMNKQIPIVMPQISDTFKNLNKAVKDNAEVSADTFDNLNQAIANFGEASKAFRNFADYVERHPEALLKGKRGN
;
A
#
# COMPACT_ATOMS: atom_id res chain seq x y z
N MET A 1 -21.77 -11.62 -74.68
CA MET A 1 -23.15 -11.92 -74.24
C MET A 1 -23.24 -11.62 -72.75
N TYR A 2 -23.74 -10.45 -72.38
CA TYR A 2 -23.82 -10.03 -70.97
C TYR A 2 -25.05 -10.71 -70.36
N ARG A 3 -24.85 -11.62 -69.40
CA ARG A 3 -25.96 -12.28 -68.68
C ARG A 3 -26.49 -11.29 -67.65
N GLU A 4 -27.78 -10.97 -67.73
CA GLU A 4 -28.41 -10.08 -66.77
C GLU A 4 -28.31 -10.67 -65.34
N PRO A 5 -27.91 -9.86 -64.34
CA PRO A 5 -27.80 -10.33 -62.96
C PRO A 5 -29.14 -10.85 -62.46
N ASN A 6 -29.17 -12.10 -62.01
CA ASN A 6 -30.38 -12.70 -61.46
C ASN A 6 -30.67 -12.06 -60.10
N ARG A 7 -31.53 -11.04 -60.10
CA ARG A 7 -31.89 -10.22 -58.94
C ARG A 7 -32.39 -11.04 -57.75
N ARG A 8 -32.98 -12.22 -58.02
CA ARG A 8 -33.42 -13.17 -56.97
C ARG A 8 -32.25 -13.85 -56.26
N LEU A 9 -31.20 -14.23 -56.99
CA LEU A 9 -30.00 -14.84 -56.41
C LEU A 9 -29.23 -13.82 -55.55
N ILE A 10 -29.14 -12.58 -56.00
CA ILE A 10 -28.51 -11.48 -55.23
C ILE A 10 -29.33 -11.20 -53.95
N GLY A 11 -30.66 -11.19 -54.04
CA GLY A 11 -31.54 -11.02 -52.89
C GLY A 11 -31.38 -12.14 -51.85
N ILE A 12 -31.32 -13.40 -52.28
CA ILE A 12 -31.10 -14.54 -51.37
C ILE A 12 -29.76 -14.40 -50.66
N PHE A 13 -28.67 -14.13 -51.39
CA PHE A 13 -27.33 -13.99 -50.82
C PHE A 13 -27.24 -12.88 -49.77
N LEU A 14 -27.88 -11.73 -50.01
CA LEU A 14 -27.92 -10.62 -49.07
C LEU A 14 -28.64 -11.02 -47.78
N VAL A 15 -29.78 -11.70 -47.89
CA VAL A 15 -30.58 -12.13 -46.73
C VAL A 15 -29.84 -13.18 -45.91
N THR A 16 -29.22 -14.19 -46.54
CA THR A 16 -28.41 -15.17 -45.81
C THR A 16 -27.19 -14.52 -45.16
N GLY A 17 -26.53 -13.59 -45.84
CA GLY A 17 -25.39 -12.85 -45.29
C GLY A 17 -25.77 -12.07 -44.02
N ILE A 18 -26.90 -11.34 -44.07
CA ILE A 18 -27.41 -10.59 -42.91
C ILE A 18 -27.79 -11.53 -41.76
N LEU A 19 -28.40 -12.68 -42.06
CA LEU A 19 -28.83 -13.65 -41.06
C LEU A 19 -27.63 -14.30 -40.36
N VAL A 20 -26.61 -14.70 -41.11
CA VAL A 20 -25.35 -15.22 -40.55
C VAL A 20 -24.64 -14.14 -39.72
N PHE A 21 -24.59 -12.90 -40.22
CA PHE A 21 -24.00 -11.79 -39.48
C PHE A 21 -24.74 -11.53 -38.15
N ALA A 22 -26.07 -11.57 -38.14
CA ALA A 22 -26.87 -11.41 -36.93
C ALA A 22 -26.62 -12.54 -35.92
N VAL A 23 -26.47 -13.78 -36.38
CA VAL A 23 -26.14 -14.93 -35.50
C VAL A 23 -24.74 -14.77 -34.89
N VAL A 24 -23.74 -14.42 -35.70
CA VAL A 24 -22.37 -14.19 -35.20
C VAL A 24 -22.34 -13.01 -34.24
N MET A 25 -23.02 -11.91 -34.57
CA MET A 25 -23.12 -10.72 -33.72
C MET A 25 -23.81 -11.04 -32.39
N THR A 26 -24.90 -11.79 -32.39
CA THR A 26 -25.59 -12.19 -31.15
C THR A 26 -24.75 -13.13 -30.30
N MET A 27 -24.02 -14.08 -30.91
CA MET A 27 -23.05 -14.91 -30.19
C MET A 27 -21.91 -14.06 -29.59
N PHE A 28 -21.39 -13.09 -30.35
CA PHE A 28 -20.32 -12.21 -29.90
C PHE A 28 -20.76 -11.29 -28.75
N ILE A 29 -21.97 -10.72 -28.84
CA ILE A 29 -22.57 -9.93 -27.76
C ILE A 29 -22.78 -10.81 -26.53
N ARG A 30 -23.32 -12.03 -26.69
CA ARG A 30 -23.50 -12.95 -25.56
C ARG A 30 -22.16 -13.32 -24.91
N GLN A 31 -21.11 -13.55 -25.68
CA GLN A 31 -19.79 -13.88 -25.15
C GLN A 31 -19.13 -12.68 -24.46
N LYS A 32 -19.25 -11.48 -25.02
CA LYS A 32 -18.63 -10.26 -24.48
C LYS A 32 -19.35 -9.71 -23.26
N PHE A 33 -20.67 -9.82 -23.20
CA PHE A 33 -21.48 -9.26 -22.11
C PHE A 33 -22.00 -10.29 -21.09
N PHE A 34 -22.12 -11.58 -21.47
CA PHE A 34 -22.68 -12.63 -20.62
C PHE A 34 -21.76 -13.88 -20.51
N GLY A 35 -20.49 -13.75 -20.89
CA GLY A 35 -19.52 -14.84 -20.88
C GLY A 35 -19.06 -15.24 -19.47
N GLY A 36 -19.85 -16.09 -18.81
CA GLY A 36 -19.45 -17.03 -17.75
C GLY A 36 -19.34 -16.43 -16.35
N SER A 37 -20.42 -16.56 -15.57
CA SER A 37 -20.49 -16.19 -14.14
C SER A 37 -19.70 -17.11 -13.19
N GLY A 38 -19.07 -18.19 -13.70
CA GLY A 38 -18.58 -19.28 -12.86
C GLY A 38 -17.26 -19.08 -12.11
N ASN A 39 -16.57 -17.93 -12.21
CA ASN A 39 -15.25 -17.70 -11.59
C ASN A 39 -15.00 -16.19 -11.34
N MET A 40 -16.00 -15.47 -10.83
CA MET A 40 -15.88 -14.04 -10.57
C MET A 40 -15.53 -13.79 -9.10
N LEU A 41 -14.47 -13.02 -8.88
CA LEU A 41 -14.07 -12.54 -7.58
C LEU A 41 -14.44 -11.07 -7.44
N VAL A 42 -14.79 -10.65 -6.23
CA VAL A 42 -14.98 -9.24 -5.88
C VAL A 42 -14.05 -8.86 -4.74
N MET A 43 -13.48 -7.66 -4.84
CA MET A 43 -12.57 -7.08 -3.86
C MET A 43 -12.97 -5.63 -3.63
N TYR A 44 -13.19 -5.23 -2.38
CA TYR A 44 -13.62 -3.88 -2.04
C TYR A 44 -12.42 -3.03 -1.62
N PHE A 45 -12.11 -1.96 -2.35
CA PHE A 45 -11.02 -1.05 -1.99
C PHE A 45 -11.56 0.25 -1.42
N ASP A 46 -10.92 0.72 -0.33
CA ASP A 46 -11.19 2.01 0.34
C ASP A 46 -10.20 3.10 -0.05
N GLU A 47 -9.08 2.72 -0.65
CA GLU A 47 -8.07 3.65 -1.13
C GLU A 47 -8.29 4.01 -2.61
N SER A 48 -7.54 5.01 -3.07
CA SER A 48 -7.54 5.38 -4.48
C SER A 48 -7.03 4.23 -5.34
N ILE A 49 -7.87 3.74 -6.24
CA ILE A 49 -7.50 2.77 -7.28
C ILE A 49 -6.86 3.43 -8.52
N LYS A 50 -6.42 4.69 -8.42
CA LYS A 50 -5.87 5.43 -9.56
C LYS A 50 -4.66 4.69 -10.14
N GLY A 51 -4.77 4.31 -11.41
CA GLY A 51 -3.76 3.50 -12.10
C GLY A 51 -4.17 2.05 -12.32
N LEU A 52 -5.25 1.59 -11.67
CA LEU A 52 -5.92 0.33 -11.95
C LEU A 52 -6.93 0.51 -13.07
N ASN A 53 -6.94 -0.38 -14.05
CA ASN A 53 -7.85 -0.33 -15.19
C ASN A 53 -8.54 -1.68 -15.39
N VAL A 54 -9.66 -1.67 -16.12
CA VAL A 54 -10.23 -2.92 -16.66
C VAL A 54 -9.17 -3.59 -17.56
N GLY A 55 -8.94 -4.87 -17.32
CA GLY A 55 -7.86 -5.65 -17.95
C GLY A 55 -6.54 -5.66 -17.17
N SER A 56 -6.39 -4.89 -16.09
CA SER A 56 -5.24 -5.03 -15.19
C SER A 56 -5.15 -6.47 -14.66
N SER A 57 -3.93 -6.98 -14.55
CA SER A 57 -3.67 -8.33 -14.08
C SER A 57 -4.02 -8.50 -12.61
N VAL A 58 -4.54 -9.67 -12.28
CA VAL A 58 -4.62 -10.18 -10.91
C VAL A 58 -3.54 -11.24 -10.77
N VAL A 59 -2.61 -11.03 -9.85
CA VAL A 59 -1.42 -11.86 -9.69
C VAL A 59 -1.38 -12.50 -8.31
N PHE A 60 -0.85 -13.72 -8.21
CA PHE A 60 -0.48 -14.35 -6.94
C PHE A 60 0.97 -14.77 -7.02
N LYS A 61 1.81 -14.25 -6.11
CA LYS A 61 3.26 -14.50 -6.12
C LYS A 61 3.92 -14.27 -7.49
N GLY A 62 3.49 -13.21 -8.19
CA GLY A 62 3.99 -12.84 -9.51
C GLY A 62 3.43 -13.64 -10.70
N VAL A 63 2.55 -14.62 -10.48
CA VAL A 63 1.87 -15.34 -11.56
C VAL A 63 0.50 -14.71 -11.82
N GLU A 64 0.24 -14.31 -13.07
CA GLU A 64 -1.09 -13.85 -13.50
C GLU A 64 -2.10 -14.99 -13.42
N ILE A 65 -3.17 -14.80 -12.65
CA ILE A 65 -4.21 -15.80 -12.39
C ILE A 65 -5.61 -15.29 -12.78
N GLY A 66 -5.69 -14.05 -13.24
CA GLY A 66 -6.95 -13.41 -13.62
C GLY A 66 -6.77 -12.00 -14.12
N LYS A 67 -7.88 -11.37 -14.48
CA LYS A 67 -7.94 -9.98 -14.95
C LYS A 67 -9.09 -9.22 -14.33
N VAL A 68 -8.89 -7.93 -14.10
CA VAL A 68 -9.97 -7.02 -13.71
C VAL A 68 -11.01 -6.97 -14.83
N ALA A 69 -12.22 -7.40 -14.53
CA ALA A 69 -13.34 -7.43 -15.46
C ALA A 69 -14.18 -6.16 -15.38
N LYS A 70 -14.39 -5.62 -14.17
CA LYS A 70 -15.25 -4.47 -13.93
C LYS A 70 -14.82 -3.71 -12.68
N ILE A 71 -15.00 -2.40 -12.68
CA ILE A 71 -14.79 -1.52 -11.53
C ILE A 71 -16.07 -0.70 -11.38
N ASP A 72 -16.70 -0.78 -10.21
CA ASP A 72 -17.86 0.06 -9.87
C ASP A 72 -17.51 0.99 -8.70
N LEU A 73 -18.33 2.03 -8.51
CA LEU A 73 -18.29 2.91 -7.34
C LEU A 73 -19.68 2.86 -6.69
N ILE A 74 -19.73 2.36 -5.47
CA ILE A 74 -20.97 2.32 -4.69
C ILE A 74 -20.87 3.39 -3.60
N ALA A 75 -21.87 4.25 -3.54
CA ALA A 75 -22.08 5.16 -2.43
C ALA A 75 -23.23 4.61 -1.60
N ASP A 76 -22.97 4.28 -0.34
CA ASP A 76 -24.04 3.90 0.58
C ASP A 76 -24.69 5.19 1.13
N ALA A 77 -25.96 5.39 0.76
CA ALA A 77 -26.71 6.59 1.10
C ALA A 77 -27.00 6.72 2.61
N ASN A 78 -26.81 5.64 3.40
CA ASN A 78 -27.13 5.64 4.82
C ASN A 78 -25.96 6.12 5.70
N ASN A 79 -24.73 5.77 5.33
CA ASN A 79 -23.50 6.15 6.05
C ASN A 79 -22.61 7.13 5.25
N LEU A 80 -22.97 7.45 4.00
CA LEU A 80 -22.18 8.27 3.08
C LEU A 80 -20.77 7.72 2.82
N ASP A 81 -20.57 6.42 3.05
CA ASP A 81 -19.30 5.76 2.74
C ASP A 81 -19.26 5.37 1.26
N PHE A 82 -18.11 5.61 0.65
CA PHE A 82 -17.81 5.18 -0.70
C PHE A 82 -17.00 3.90 -0.64
N SER A 83 -17.38 2.91 -1.45
CA SER A 83 -16.62 1.69 -1.62
C SER A 83 -16.45 1.40 -3.10
N ILE A 84 -15.27 0.90 -3.47
CA ILE A 84 -14.91 0.61 -4.85
C ILE A 84 -14.82 -0.92 -5.02
N PRO A 85 -15.94 -1.62 -5.30
CA PRO A 85 -15.88 -3.03 -5.65
C PRO A 85 -15.23 -3.19 -7.02
N VAL A 86 -14.15 -3.97 -7.03
CA VAL A 86 -13.44 -4.38 -8.22
C VAL A 86 -13.69 -5.85 -8.44
N TYR A 87 -14.26 -6.16 -9.61
CA TYR A 87 -14.53 -7.52 -10.01
C TYR A 87 -13.39 -8.04 -10.88
N ALA A 88 -12.88 -9.20 -10.54
CA ALA A 88 -11.88 -9.91 -11.31
C ALA A 88 -12.45 -11.22 -11.84
N LYS A 89 -12.10 -11.55 -13.08
CA LYS A 89 -12.36 -12.86 -13.66
C LYS A 89 -11.08 -13.69 -13.57
N MET A 90 -11.18 -14.85 -12.93
CA MET A 90 -10.08 -15.80 -12.88
C MET A 90 -9.91 -16.46 -14.24
N GLU A 91 -8.65 -16.64 -14.65
CA GLU A 91 -8.34 -17.47 -15.80
C GLU A 91 -8.34 -18.94 -15.36
N ASP A 92 -8.98 -19.82 -16.14
CA ASP A 92 -8.89 -21.26 -15.93
C ASP A 92 -7.46 -21.69 -16.26
N TYR A 93 -6.60 -21.70 -15.24
CA TYR A 93 -5.23 -22.13 -15.39
C TYR A 93 -5.21 -23.64 -15.67
N GLN A 94 -5.10 -24.01 -16.95
CA GLN A 94 -5.07 -25.41 -17.41
C GLN A 94 -3.89 -26.24 -16.85
N GLY A 95 -2.99 -25.62 -16.06
CA GLY A 95 -1.84 -26.27 -15.43
C GLY A 95 -2.03 -26.74 -13.98
N ILE A 96 -3.14 -26.41 -13.31
CA ILE A 96 -3.45 -26.96 -11.99
C ILE A 96 -4.49 -28.07 -12.17
N HIS A 97 -4.03 -29.29 -12.44
CA HIS A 97 -4.85 -30.48 -12.33
C HIS A 97 -5.20 -30.75 -10.86
N THR A 98 -6.08 -29.94 -10.27
CA THR A 98 -6.89 -30.42 -9.16
C THR A 98 -7.98 -31.27 -9.79
N ARG A 99 -7.84 -32.58 -9.59
CA ARG A 99 -8.84 -33.63 -9.88
C ARG A 99 -10.25 -33.04 -9.75
N GLU A 100 -11.05 -33.09 -10.81
CA GLU A 100 -12.43 -32.57 -10.90
C GLU A 100 -13.13 -32.59 -9.54
N ARG A 101 -13.20 -31.43 -8.91
CA ARG A 101 -13.85 -31.23 -7.61
C ARG A 101 -15.09 -30.37 -7.83
N PRO A 102 -16.24 -30.68 -7.19
CA PRO A 102 -17.48 -29.94 -7.36
C PRO A 102 -17.29 -28.43 -7.13
N GLU A 103 -18.11 -27.58 -7.77
CA GLU A 103 -18.10 -26.11 -7.59
C GLU A 103 -18.18 -25.68 -6.09
N ASP A 104 -18.85 -26.47 -5.25
CA ASP A 104 -18.92 -26.26 -3.79
C ASP A 104 -17.53 -26.28 -3.11
N ASP A 105 -16.52 -26.94 -3.69
CA ASP A 105 -15.17 -27.02 -3.12
C ASP A 105 -14.39 -25.71 -3.30
N LYS A 106 -14.69 -24.89 -4.33
CA LYS A 106 -13.93 -23.66 -4.61
C LYS A 106 -14.12 -22.63 -3.50
N ARG A 107 -15.35 -22.49 -3.01
CA ARG A 107 -15.67 -21.58 -1.91
C ARG A 107 -15.01 -22.02 -0.61
N GLU A 108 -15.08 -23.30 -0.29
CA GLU A 108 -14.42 -23.84 0.91
C GLU A 108 -12.90 -23.66 0.86
N ILE A 109 -12.28 -23.89 -0.30
CA ILE A 109 -10.86 -23.64 -0.51
C ILE A 109 -10.54 -22.15 -0.33
N LEU A 110 -11.32 -21.26 -0.94
CA LEU A 110 -11.11 -19.82 -0.81
C LEU A 110 -11.25 -19.37 0.65
N ASP A 111 -12.29 -19.82 1.36
CA ASP A 111 -12.50 -19.53 2.77
C ASP A 111 -11.33 -20.03 3.62
N ALA A 112 -10.80 -21.22 3.33
CA ALA A 112 -9.60 -21.74 3.98
C ALA A 112 -8.35 -20.89 3.70
N LEU A 113 -8.21 -20.37 2.48
CA LEU A 113 -7.12 -19.47 2.11
C LEU A 113 -7.27 -18.11 2.81
N ILE A 114 -8.47 -17.54 2.85
CA ILE A 114 -8.78 -16.28 3.57
C ILE A 114 -8.45 -16.41 5.05
N LYS A 115 -8.85 -17.53 5.68
CA LYS A 115 -8.51 -17.86 7.08
C LYS A 115 -7.01 -17.99 7.30
N LYS A 116 -6.26 -18.49 6.31
CA LYS A 116 -4.80 -18.55 6.35
C LYS A 116 -4.12 -17.22 6.03
N GLY A 117 -4.88 -16.18 5.69
CA GLY A 117 -4.36 -14.83 5.44
C GLY A 117 -4.48 -14.35 4.00
N LEU A 118 -5.17 -15.03 3.09
CA LEU A 118 -5.30 -14.53 1.72
C LEU A 118 -5.97 -13.15 1.70
N ARG A 119 -5.26 -12.16 1.18
CA ARG A 119 -5.74 -10.78 1.01
C ARG A 119 -5.41 -10.29 -0.39
N ALA A 120 -6.25 -9.41 -0.90
CA ALA A 120 -5.96 -8.64 -2.11
C ALA A 120 -5.42 -7.26 -1.73
N ARG A 121 -4.40 -6.79 -2.45
CA ARG A 121 -3.89 -5.43 -2.31
C ARG A 121 -3.54 -4.82 -3.66
N LEU A 122 -3.53 -3.50 -3.74
CA LEU A 122 -3.07 -2.79 -4.93
C LEU A 122 -1.54 -2.70 -4.88
N THR A 123 -0.89 -3.13 -5.96
CA THR A 123 0.57 -3.02 -6.11
C THR A 123 0.90 -2.28 -7.40
N ALA A 124 1.91 -1.42 -7.36
CA ALA A 124 2.40 -0.74 -8.56
C ALA A 124 3.14 -1.75 -9.46
N GLN A 125 2.61 -1.97 -10.66
CA GLN A 125 3.30 -2.74 -11.71
C GLN A 125 4.41 -1.91 -12.34
N ASN A 126 4.15 -0.61 -12.52
CA ASN A 126 5.12 0.32 -13.08
C ASN A 126 5.08 1.65 -12.32
N TYR A 127 6.13 1.91 -11.56
CA TYR A 127 6.29 3.15 -10.78
C TYR A 127 6.38 4.41 -11.65
N LEU A 128 6.80 4.29 -12.92
CA LEU A 128 6.94 5.44 -13.82
C LEU A 128 5.59 5.91 -14.37
N THR A 129 4.74 4.96 -14.77
CA THR A 129 3.41 5.27 -15.34
C THR A 129 2.32 5.32 -14.27
N GLY A 130 2.60 4.83 -13.06
CA GLY A 130 1.62 4.70 -11.98
C GLY A 130 0.61 3.59 -12.22
N GLN A 131 0.91 2.63 -13.10
CA GLN A 131 0.00 1.52 -13.39
C GLN A 131 -0.04 0.54 -12.21
N LEU A 132 -1.26 0.17 -11.81
CA LEU A 132 -1.52 -0.75 -10.71
C LEU A 132 -2.01 -2.11 -11.22
N VAL A 133 -1.71 -3.13 -10.44
CA VAL A 133 -2.24 -4.49 -10.52
C VAL A 133 -2.82 -4.88 -9.17
N ILE A 134 -3.66 -5.91 -9.17
CA ILE A 134 -4.14 -6.53 -7.94
C ILE A 134 -3.21 -7.68 -7.61
N GLU A 135 -2.62 -7.66 -6.43
CA GLU A 135 -1.79 -8.74 -5.93
C GLU A 135 -2.51 -9.46 -4.80
N LEU A 136 -2.61 -10.78 -4.92
CA LEU A 136 -3.09 -11.67 -3.89
C LEU A 136 -1.88 -12.14 -3.05
N GLU A 137 -1.93 -11.89 -1.75
CA GLU A 137 -0.84 -12.17 -0.81
C GLU A 137 -1.36 -12.88 0.44
N MET A 138 -0.49 -13.65 1.11
CA MET A 138 -0.81 -14.34 2.37
C MET A 138 -0.34 -13.50 3.56
N LEU A 139 -1.28 -12.80 4.19
CA LEU A 139 -1.12 -11.89 5.31
C LEU A 139 -1.95 -12.37 6.51
N PRO A 140 -1.45 -13.33 7.32
CA PRO A 140 -2.21 -13.98 8.40
C PRO A 140 -2.65 -13.04 9.52
N ASP A 141 -1.91 -11.95 9.77
CA ASP A 141 -2.15 -11.02 10.89
C ASP A 141 -3.01 -9.81 10.51
N THR A 142 -3.87 -9.94 9.50
CA THR A 142 -4.73 -8.85 9.01
C THR A 142 -6.20 -9.16 9.22
N PRO A 143 -7.06 -8.16 9.48
CA PRO A 143 -8.49 -8.38 9.70
C PRO A 143 -9.16 -9.01 8.47
N ILE A 144 -10.21 -9.80 8.70
CA ILE A 144 -11.09 -10.33 7.67
C ILE A 144 -12.32 -9.42 7.63
N GLU A 145 -12.34 -8.47 6.71
CA GLU A 145 -13.49 -7.61 6.45
C GLU A 145 -14.13 -8.01 5.13
N LEU A 146 -15.29 -8.65 5.22
CA LEU A 146 -16.12 -9.02 4.06
C LEU A 146 -17.32 -8.07 4.00
N ARG A 147 -17.53 -7.45 2.84
CA ARG A 147 -18.54 -6.42 2.59
C ARG A 147 -19.58 -6.85 1.56
N TYR A 148 -19.32 -7.91 0.82
CA TYR A 148 -20.25 -8.45 -0.14
C TYR A 148 -21.48 -9.01 0.60
N ARG A 149 -22.57 -8.25 0.55
CA ARG A 149 -23.88 -8.68 1.06
C ARG A 149 -24.73 -9.37 -0.02
N GLY A 150 -24.13 -9.73 -1.16
CA GLY A 150 -24.83 -10.04 -2.40
C GLY A 150 -25.56 -11.39 -2.42
N HIS A 151 -26.72 -11.36 -3.07
CA HIS A 151 -27.63 -12.48 -3.33
C HIS A 151 -27.12 -13.46 -4.40
N ASP A 152 -26.03 -13.12 -5.09
CA ASP A 152 -25.46 -13.91 -6.18
C ASP A 152 -24.44 -14.90 -5.61
N LYS A 153 -24.79 -16.19 -5.63
CA LYS A 153 -23.97 -17.25 -5.03
C LYS A 153 -22.69 -17.53 -5.80
N ASP A 154 -22.59 -17.01 -7.02
CA ASP A 154 -21.50 -17.31 -7.95
C ASP A 154 -20.33 -16.29 -7.86
N VAL A 155 -20.47 -15.25 -7.03
CA VAL A 155 -19.42 -14.26 -6.77
C VAL A 155 -18.78 -14.50 -5.42
N LEU A 156 -17.46 -14.69 -5.40
CA LEU A 156 -16.70 -14.88 -4.18
C LEU A 156 -15.93 -13.61 -3.80
N GLU A 157 -15.92 -13.27 -2.51
CA GLU A 157 -15.20 -12.09 -2.03
C GLU A 157 -13.82 -12.44 -1.49
N ILE A 158 -12.81 -11.63 -1.84
CA ILE A 158 -11.50 -11.64 -1.20
C ILE A 158 -11.35 -10.36 -0.36
N PRO A 159 -11.04 -10.47 0.94
CA PRO A 159 -10.79 -9.29 1.76
C PRO A 159 -9.56 -8.54 1.27
N THR A 160 -9.61 -7.22 1.38
CA THR A 160 -8.54 -6.34 0.92
C THR A 160 -7.73 -5.77 2.08
N VAL A 161 -6.53 -5.32 1.76
CA VAL A 161 -5.69 -4.49 2.65
C VAL A 161 -5.14 -3.31 1.86
N LEU A 162 -4.65 -2.30 2.58
CA LEU A 162 -4.04 -1.13 1.97
C LEU A 162 -2.80 -1.50 1.16
N SER A 163 -2.56 -0.77 0.07
CA SER A 163 -1.31 -0.80 -0.66
C SER A 163 -0.15 -0.32 0.23
N PRO A 164 1.11 -0.67 -0.08
CA PRO A 164 2.25 -0.18 0.67
C PRO A 164 2.30 1.36 0.72
N MET A 165 1.89 2.02 -0.36
CA MET A 165 1.78 3.49 -0.40
C MET A 165 0.60 4.01 0.43
N GLY A 166 -0.53 3.31 0.43
CA GLY A 166 -1.68 3.60 1.29
C GLY A 166 -1.34 3.48 2.78
N GLU A 167 -0.60 2.43 3.16
CA GLU A 167 -0.09 2.25 4.52
C GLU A 167 0.85 3.38 4.95
N ILE A 168 1.80 3.79 4.10
CA ILE A 168 2.69 4.92 4.37
C ILE A 168 1.88 6.21 4.53
N SER A 169 0.92 6.47 3.63
CA SER A 169 0.09 7.67 3.69
C SER A 169 -0.72 7.72 5.00
N LYS A 170 -1.33 6.60 5.40
CA LYS A 170 -2.05 6.47 6.66
C LYS A 170 -1.11 6.61 7.87
N GLY A 171 0.10 6.06 7.79
CA GLY A 171 1.12 6.20 8.81
C GLY A 171 1.52 7.65 9.06
N ILE A 172 1.78 8.42 7.99
CA ILE A 172 2.15 9.84 8.07
C ILE A 172 1.02 10.68 8.67
N GLN A 173 -0.24 10.42 8.31
CA GLN A 173 -1.39 11.13 8.87
C GLN A 173 -1.52 10.96 10.39
N ASN A 174 -1.09 9.80 10.91
CA ASN A 174 -1.18 9.48 12.32
C ASN A 174 0.04 9.92 13.14
N ILE A 175 1.04 10.59 12.55
CA ILE A 175 2.19 11.10 13.32
C ILE A 175 1.73 12.34 14.11
N PRO A 176 1.77 12.32 15.46
CA PRO A 176 1.34 13.46 16.27
C PRO A 176 2.48 14.50 16.32
N ILE A 177 2.72 15.20 15.20
CA ILE A 177 3.79 16.21 15.08
C ILE A 177 3.68 17.23 16.21
N ARG A 178 2.46 17.66 16.54
CA ARG A 178 2.20 18.59 17.62
C ARG A 178 2.64 18.04 18.98
N GLU A 179 2.28 16.80 19.31
CA GLU A 179 2.71 16.22 20.60
C GLU A 179 4.22 16.02 20.65
N SER A 180 4.84 15.62 19.54
CA SER A 180 6.29 15.48 19.45
C SER A 180 6.99 16.82 19.67
N VAL A 181 6.51 17.90 19.04
CA VAL A 181 7.02 19.27 19.23
C VAL A 181 6.77 19.75 20.66
N GLU A 182 5.60 19.50 21.24
CA GLU A 182 5.31 19.90 22.62
C GLU A 182 6.18 19.13 23.64
N LYS A 183 6.38 17.82 23.45
CA LYS A 183 7.31 17.01 24.28
C LYS A 183 8.75 17.53 24.15
N PHE A 184 9.14 17.91 22.94
CA PHE A 184 10.46 18.46 22.67
C PHE A 184 10.67 19.84 23.28
N ASN A 185 9.69 20.74 23.19
CA ASN A 185 9.72 22.04 23.85
C ASN A 185 9.80 21.88 25.38
N ARG A 186 9.02 20.95 25.95
CA ARG A 186 9.11 20.64 27.39
C ARG A 186 10.49 20.13 27.77
N PHE A 187 11.07 19.22 26.99
CA PHE A 187 12.44 18.75 27.22
C PHE A 187 13.44 19.90 27.21
N PHE A 188 13.33 20.83 26.25
CA PHE A 188 14.18 22.01 26.21
C PHE A 188 13.95 22.97 27.37
N ASP A 189 12.71 23.18 27.80
CA ASP A 189 12.40 23.98 28.99
C ASP A 189 12.96 23.33 30.26
N GLU A 190 12.85 22.00 30.39
CA GLU A 190 13.47 21.23 31.48
C GLU A 190 14.99 21.38 31.44
N MET A 191 15.61 21.25 30.26
CA MET A 191 17.05 21.46 30.09
C MET A 191 17.46 22.89 30.45
N ASN A 192 16.75 23.91 29.97
CA ASN A 192 17.04 25.31 30.29
C ASN A 192 16.91 25.61 31.79
N LYS A 193 15.99 24.93 32.49
CA LYS A 193 15.85 25.04 33.95
C LYS A 193 16.95 24.30 34.71
N GLN A 194 17.41 23.15 34.20
CA GLN A 194 18.42 22.33 34.86
C GLN A 194 19.85 22.78 34.59
N ILE A 195 20.15 23.37 33.42
CA ILE A 195 21.48 23.87 33.08
C ILE A 195 22.07 24.78 34.18
N PRO A 196 21.36 25.79 34.70
CA PRO A 196 21.86 26.64 35.79
C PRO A 196 22.12 25.88 37.10
N ILE A 197 21.44 24.75 37.32
CA ILE A 197 21.54 23.92 38.55
C ILE A 197 22.72 22.97 38.46
N VAL A 198 22.96 22.37 37.29
CA VAL A 198 24.07 21.41 37.08
C VAL A 198 25.40 22.14 36.84
N MET A 199 25.39 23.38 36.32
CA MET A 199 26.62 24.11 36.01
C MET A 199 27.55 24.38 37.22
N PRO A 200 27.04 24.75 38.41
CA PRO A 200 27.84 24.84 39.63
C PRO A 200 28.47 23.49 40.01
N GLN A 201 27.72 22.39 39.90
CA GLN A 201 28.22 21.04 40.21
C GLN A 201 29.34 20.62 39.26
N ILE A 202 29.22 20.97 37.98
CA ILE A 202 30.28 20.76 36.98
C ILE A 202 31.51 21.59 37.36
N SER A 203 31.32 22.87 37.72
CA SER A 203 32.41 23.75 38.15
C SER A 203 33.12 23.24 39.41
N ASP A 204 32.37 22.75 40.39
CA ASP A 204 32.90 22.20 41.63
C ASP A 204 33.60 20.86 41.41
N THR A 205 33.07 20.00 40.53
CA THR A 205 33.73 18.78 40.09
C THR A 205 35.07 19.10 39.41
N PHE A 206 35.11 20.11 38.54
CA PHE A 206 36.34 20.62 37.94
C PHE A 206 37.35 21.15 38.97
N LYS A 207 36.90 21.93 39.96
CA LYS A 207 37.76 22.45 41.03
C LYS A 207 38.33 21.32 41.90
N ASN A 208 37.50 20.33 42.23
CA ASN A 208 37.90 19.19 43.05
C ASN A 208 38.84 18.25 42.30
N LEU A 209 38.61 18.01 41.02
CA LEU A 209 39.55 17.30 40.14
C LEU A 209 40.88 18.05 40.05
N ASN A 210 40.85 19.35 39.80
CA ASN A 210 42.06 20.17 39.72
C ASN A 210 42.85 20.16 41.04
N LYS A 211 42.15 20.12 42.19
CA LYS A 211 42.77 19.98 43.51
C LYS A 211 43.33 18.58 43.75
N ALA A 212 42.57 17.52 43.45
CA ALA A 212 43.00 16.13 43.60
C ALA A 212 44.24 15.79 42.75
N VAL A 213 44.35 16.39 41.57
CA VAL A 213 45.48 16.23 40.64
C VAL A 213 46.71 17.00 41.13
N LYS A 214 46.48 18.16 41.76
CA LYS A 214 47.55 18.95 42.36
C LYS A 214 48.10 18.32 43.64
N ASP A 215 47.24 17.64 44.40
CA ASP A 215 47.56 17.02 45.69
C ASP A 215 48.00 15.54 45.55
N ASN A 216 47.67 14.86 44.44
CA ASN A 216 47.93 13.43 44.25
C ASN A 216 48.37 13.13 42.81
N ALA A 217 49.66 12.88 42.61
CA ALA A 217 50.29 12.67 41.29
C ALA A 217 49.89 11.36 40.59
N GLU A 218 49.11 10.51 41.25
CA GLU A 218 48.62 9.22 40.74
C GLU A 218 47.28 9.34 39.99
N VAL A 219 46.59 10.49 40.09
CA VAL A 219 45.44 10.79 39.23
C VAL A 219 45.95 11.02 37.81
N SER A 220 45.82 10.00 36.96
CA SER A 220 46.52 9.91 35.68
C SER A 220 46.05 10.91 34.62
N ALA A 221 46.92 11.19 33.65
CA ALA A 221 46.61 11.95 32.44
C ALA A 221 45.41 11.38 31.66
N ASP A 222 45.20 10.05 31.71
CA ASP A 222 44.09 9.38 31.02
C ASP A 222 42.72 9.84 31.53
N THR A 223 42.60 10.22 32.80
CA THR A 223 41.32 10.73 33.35
C THR A 223 40.99 12.10 32.76
N PHE A 224 41.99 12.95 32.56
CA PHE A 224 41.81 14.24 31.87
C PHE A 224 41.55 14.08 30.38
N ASP A 225 42.26 13.17 29.72
CA ASP A 225 42.06 12.92 28.30
C ASP A 225 40.65 12.39 28.02
N ASN A 226 40.16 11.44 28.82
CA ASN A 226 38.79 10.94 28.71
C ASN A 226 37.74 12.03 28.98
N LEU A 227 37.97 12.92 29.97
CA LEU A 227 37.06 14.03 30.27
C LEU A 227 37.04 15.08 29.15
N ASN A 228 38.21 15.47 28.64
CA ASN A 228 38.33 16.38 27.51
C ASN A 228 37.66 15.80 26.26
N GLN A 229 37.85 14.50 26.01
CA GLN A 229 37.24 13.82 24.88
C GLN A 229 35.71 13.75 25.03
N ALA A 230 35.19 13.50 26.24
CA ALA A 230 33.76 13.53 26.52
C ALA A 230 33.15 14.93 26.29
N ILE A 231 33.84 16.00 26.72
CA ILE A 231 33.40 17.38 26.52
C ILE A 231 33.45 17.77 25.04
N ALA A 232 34.51 17.37 24.32
CA ALA A 232 34.64 17.59 22.88
C ALA A 232 33.53 16.88 22.10
N ASN A 233 33.30 15.59 22.40
CA ASN A 233 32.24 14.79 21.78
C ASN A 233 30.85 15.35 22.09
N PHE A 234 30.62 15.83 23.32
CA PHE A 234 29.37 16.49 23.68
C PHE A 234 29.17 17.82 22.95
N GLY A 235 30.24 18.60 22.76
CA GLY A 235 30.22 19.84 21.98
C GLY A 235 29.92 19.59 20.50
N GLU A 236 30.50 18.56 19.90
CA GLU A 236 30.20 18.14 18.52
C GLU A 236 28.77 17.63 18.38
N ALA A 237 28.31 16.77 19.29
CA ALA A 237 26.93 16.28 19.30
C ALA A 237 25.92 17.42 19.45
N SER A 238 26.20 18.39 20.33
CA SER A 238 25.35 19.57 20.53
C SER A 238 25.31 20.48 19.31
N LYS A 239 26.44 20.64 18.59
CA LYS A 239 26.48 21.36 17.31
C LYS A 239 25.67 20.64 16.23
N ALA A 240 25.83 19.32 16.12
CA ALA A 240 25.07 18.52 15.17
C ALA A 240 23.56 18.61 15.45
N PHE A 241 23.17 18.55 16.73
CA PHE A 241 21.78 18.72 17.16
C PHE A 241 21.22 20.10 16.84
N ARG A 242 21.98 21.18 17.12
CA ARG A 242 21.55 22.54 16.81
C ARG A 242 21.40 22.75 15.31
N ASN A 243 22.37 22.28 14.53
CA ASN A 243 22.30 22.37 13.07
C ASN A 243 21.09 21.62 12.51
N PHE A 244 20.73 20.47 13.09
CA PHE A 244 19.53 19.73 12.72
C PHE A 244 18.25 20.47 13.13
N ALA A 245 18.17 20.99 14.36
CA ALA A 245 17.02 21.75 14.83
C ALA A 245 16.78 23.00 13.96
N ASP A 246 17.83 23.78 13.71
CA ASP A 246 17.80 24.95 12.83
C ASP A 246 17.37 24.59 11.39
N TYR A 247 17.74 23.40 10.92
CA TYR A 247 17.37 22.91 9.59
C TYR A 247 15.89 22.53 9.53
N VAL A 248 15.39 21.82 10.54
CA VAL A 248 13.98 21.43 10.64
C VAL A 248 13.08 22.65 10.84
N GLU A 249 13.51 23.64 11.63
CA GLU A 249 12.77 24.89 11.84
C GLU A 249 12.64 25.70 10.53
N ARG A 250 13.71 25.74 9.73
CA ARG A 250 13.72 26.44 8.44
C ARG A 250 13.03 25.65 7.31
N HIS A 251 12.98 24.33 7.41
CA HIS A 251 12.44 23.43 6.39
C HIS A 251 11.55 22.34 7.01
N PRO A 252 10.36 22.68 7.52
CA PRO A 252 9.44 21.69 8.09
C PRO A 252 9.03 20.61 7.07
N GLU A 253 9.01 20.93 5.78
CA GLU A 253 8.73 19.99 4.69
C GLU A 253 9.81 18.92 4.47
N ALA A 254 11.03 19.10 4.98
CA ALA A 254 12.12 18.13 4.86
C ALA A 254 11.84 16.84 5.65
N LEU A 255 10.98 16.91 6.67
CA LEU A 255 10.53 15.76 7.46
C LEU A 255 9.68 14.77 6.63
N LEU A 256 9.03 15.25 5.57
CA LEU A 256 8.12 14.45 4.74
C LEU A 256 8.75 13.98 3.43
N LYS A 257 9.69 14.75 2.87
CA LYS A 257 10.30 14.46 1.56
C LYS A 257 11.69 13.83 1.67
N GLY A 258 12.25 13.78 2.87
CA GLY A 258 13.66 13.47 3.08
C GLY A 258 14.56 14.55 2.50
N LYS A 259 15.84 14.52 2.87
CA LYS A 259 16.86 15.43 2.33
C LYS A 259 16.95 15.20 0.82
N ARG A 260 16.58 16.20 0.00
CA ARG A 260 16.91 16.19 -1.43
C ARG A 260 18.42 16.25 -1.57
N GLY A 261 19.02 15.10 -1.90
CA GLY A 261 20.42 15.05 -2.28
C GLY A 261 20.62 15.81 -3.59
N ASN A 262 21.59 16.71 -3.61
CA ASN A 262 22.32 17.05 -4.82
C ASN A 262 23.49 16.08 -4.95
#